data_AF-A0A9C7Q315-F1
#
_entry.id   AF-A0A9C7Q315-F1
#
_cell.length_a   1.000
_cell.length_b   1.000
_cell.length_c   1.000
_cell.angle_alpha   90.00
_cell.angle_beta   90.00
_cell.angle_gamma   90.00
#
_symmetry.space_group_name_H-M   'P 1'
#
loop_
_entity.id
_entity.type
_entity.pdbx_description
1 polymer ?
#
loop_
_entity_poly.entity_id
_entity_poly.type
_entity_poly.pdbx_seq_one_letter_code
_entity_poly.pdbx_strand_id
1 'polypeptide(L)'
;MPRWVAWIGGGENVWKPLCPLGNSQRSKLSRHFVGFCSHRCCFPLNSGLVIGRRKKFNCSALSGDLSLPRVKNPKEEHSWIQSSIRRWLDEEWQPQSVHQKIGEEAATRYLKLRERGEDHLGSLVLELSLELENVDFKDAFVDSFTVANKVAELLMEKLLESGNKDSATGSISLQRPTIPTQEDVQLVVRAMSSGFERYQFLSKILDETIPDSTVHAAVLVCLGYQLDTERGEWQPKTVDKETRRSLEELCSNFDFLQNELGLSFLEQQLPRNEDTRKDLEDFINQLAGDFYAEHCRKVGYQVFLRRAIVVKWLYSIGQWMS
;
A
#
# COMPACT_ATOMS: atom_id res chain seq x y z
N MET A 1 -31.49 -6.30 19.77
CA MET A 1 -30.63 -6.25 20.98
C MET A 1 -30.63 -7.61 21.66
N PRO A 2 -29.50 -8.33 21.68
CA PRO A 2 -29.26 -9.32 22.72
C PRO A 2 -28.00 -8.99 23.55
N ARG A 3 -28.14 -9.27 24.84
CA ARG A 3 -27.16 -9.16 25.91
C ARG A 3 -26.17 -10.33 25.84
N TRP A 4 -24.89 -10.05 26.00
CA TRP A 4 -23.88 -11.07 26.29
C TRP A 4 -23.93 -11.45 27.77
N VAL A 5 -24.04 -12.74 28.04
CA VAL A 5 -23.96 -13.34 29.38
C VAL A 5 -22.50 -13.69 29.64
N ALA A 6 -21.92 -13.08 30.68
CA ALA A 6 -20.56 -13.35 31.14
C ALA A 6 -20.49 -14.69 31.89
N TRP A 7 -19.52 -15.52 31.53
CA TRP A 7 -19.15 -16.72 32.28
C TRP A 7 -18.10 -16.33 33.33
N ILE A 8 -18.42 -16.52 34.61
CA ILE A 8 -17.53 -16.24 35.74
C ILE A 8 -16.85 -17.55 36.15
N GLY A 9 -15.53 -17.61 36.02
CA GLY A 9 -14.66 -18.59 36.66
C GLY A 9 -13.63 -17.84 37.50
N GLY A 10 -13.75 -17.94 38.83
CA GLY A 10 -12.98 -17.18 39.81
C GLY A 10 -11.53 -17.63 39.98
N GLY A 11 -10.71 -16.67 40.41
CA GLY A 11 -9.32 -16.84 40.83
C GLY A 11 -8.81 -15.51 41.35
N GLU A 12 -9.10 -15.21 42.61
CA GLU A 12 -8.68 -14.02 43.34
C GLU A 12 -7.15 -13.91 43.39
N ASN A 13 -6.60 -12.71 43.15
CA ASN A 13 -5.36 -12.24 43.77
C ASN A 13 -5.27 -10.71 43.73
N VAL A 14 -5.78 -10.11 44.80
CA VAL A 14 -5.26 -8.97 45.58
C VAL A 14 -4.33 -7.95 44.89
N TRP A 15 -4.82 -6.72 44.83
CA TRP A 15 -4.12 -5.48 44.49
C TRP A 15 -3.01 -5.11 45.49
N LYS A 16 -1.85 -4.67 44.98
CA LYS A 16 -0.99 -3.65 45.61
C LYS A 16 -0.25 -2.82 44.55
N PRO A 17 -0.40 -1.48 44.52
CA PRO A 17 0.52 -0.60 43.82
C PRO A 17 1.67 -0.19 44.75
N LEU A 18 2.91 -0.25 44.26
CA LEU A 18 4.07 0.39 44.89
C LEU A 18 4.49 1.59 44.04
N CYS A 19 4.08 2.78 44.47
CA CYS A 19 4.90 3.99 44.31
C CYS A 19 5.78 4.13 45.55
N PRO A 20 6.93 4.82 45.41
CA PRO A 20 7.27 5.81 46.41
C PRO A 20 7.42 7.20 45.80
N LEU A 21 6.88 8.13 46.58
CA LEU A 21 6.96 9.58 46.49
C LEU A 21 8.40 10.09 46.40
N GLY A 22 8.56 11.22 45.72
CA GLY A 22 9.75 12.06 45.76
C GLY A 22 9.41 13.50 45.35
N ASN A 23 8.55 14.15 46.14
CA ASN A 23 8.27 15.58 46.07
C ASN A 23 9.54 16.39 46.44
N SER A 24 9.91 17.38 45.63
CA SER A 24 10.53 18.61 46.15
C SER A 24 10.05 19.82 45.37
N GLN A 25 9.78 20.88 46.14
CA GLN A 25 9.00 22.06 45.82
C GLN A 25 9.77 23.18 45.09
N ARG A 26 8.98 23.97 44.35
CA ARG A 26 8.98 25.45 44.20
C ARG A 26 10.23 26.18 43.66
N SER A 27 10.02 26.93 42.57
CA SER A 27 9.75 28.39 42.60
C SER A 27 9.50 28.90 41.16
N LYS A 28 8.30 29.41 40.86
CA LYS A 28 7.98 30.84 40.67
C LYS A 28 9.06 31.67 39.95
N LEU A 29 8.81 32.00 38.69
CA LEU A 29 8.95 33.35 38.15
C LEU A 29 8.02 33.54 36.94
N SER A 30 7.24 34.61 37.03
CA SER A 30 6.32 35.13 36.02
C SER A 30 6.98 36.35 35.39
N ARG A 31 6.85 36.53 34.06
CA ARG A 31 6.18 37.68 33.40
C ARG A 31 6.66 37.88 31.96
N HIS A 32 5.66 37.97 31.07
CA HIS A 32 5.49 38.94 29.97
C HIS A 32 6.62 39.10 28.94
N PHE A 33 6.33 38.80 27.66
CA PHE A 33 6.15 39.86 26.66
C PHE A 33 5.41 39.38 25.41
N VAL A 34 4.67 40.32 24.84
CA VAL A 34 3.72 40.26 23.73
C VAL A 34 4.46 40.39 22.39
N GLY A 35 3.95 39.82 21.29
CA GLY A 35 4.46 40.17 19.96
C GLY A 35 3.91 39.36 18.79
N PHE A 36 2.70 39.72 18.34
CA PHE A 36 2.18 39.53 16.98
C PHE A 36 3.20 40.02 15.92
N CYS A 37 3.41 39.28 14.82
CA CYS A 37 3.09 39.79 13.47
C CYS A 37 3.33 38.74 12.36
N SER A 38 2.59 38.97 11.27
CA SER A 38 2.40 38.19 10.06
C SER A 38 3.38 38.57 8.94
N HIS A 39 3.48 37.67 7.96
CA HIS A 39 3.84 37.87 6.55
C HIS A 39 5.31 37.88 6.06
N ARG A 40 5.46 37.05 5.01
CA ARG A 40 6.27 37.16 3.78
C ARG A 40 7.75 36.73 3.81
N CYS A 41 7.97 35.69 3.01
CA CYS A 41 9.04 35.47 2.05
C CYS A 41 10.20 36.49 2.05
N CYS A 42 11.40 36.00 2.30
CA CYS A 42 12.60 36.32 1.51
C CYS A 42 13.67 35.27 1.77
N PHE A 43 14.13 34.63 0.69
CA PHE A 43 15.40 33.91 0.60
C PHE A 43 16.57 34.80 1.08
N PRO A 44 17.65 34.16 1.56
CA PRO A 44 18.94 34.49 1.01
C PRO A 44 19.61 33.24 0.40
N LEU A 45 19.97 33.39 -0.87
CA LEU A 45 20.97 32.61 -1.58
C LEU A 45 22.38 32.96 -1.07
N ASN A 46 23.28 32.00 -1.25
CA ASN A 46 24.72 31.96 -0.98
C ASN A 46 25.12 31.69 0.49
N SER A 47 25.96 30.70 0.80
CA SER A 47 27.02 30.13 -0.03
C SER A 47 27.57 28.83 0.58
N GLY A 48 27.96 27.90 -0.29
CA GLY A 48 28.97 26.89 0.02
C GLY A 48 28.47 25.63 0.71
N LEU A 49 27.90 24.69 -0.04
CA LEU A 49 28.08 23.28 0.31
C LEU A 49 28.39 22.45 -0.94
N VAL A 50 29.64 21.99 -0.93
CA VAL A 50 30.31 21.01 -1.77
C VAL A 50 29.36 19.94 -2.33
N ILE A 51 29.49 19.72 -3.64
CA ILE A 51 28.96 18.58 -4.40
C ILE A 51 29.43 17.28 -3.73
N GLY A 52 28.59 16.74 -2.85
CA GLY A 52 28.83 15.50 -2.12
C GLY A 52 27.85 14.43 -2.59
N ARG A 53 28.33 13.56 -3.49
CA ARG A 53 27.81 12.21 -3.83
C ARG A 53 26.30 12.00 -3.61
N ARG A 54 25.52 11.96 -4.71
CA ARG A 54 24.20 11.32 -4.74
C ARG A 54 24.31 9.95 -4.04
N LYS A 55 23.73 9.83 -2.85
CA LYS A 55 23.55 8.52 -2.21
C LYS A 55 22.67 7.72 -3.18
N LYS A 56 23.21 6.63 -3.73
CA LYS A 56 22.41 5.61 -4.40
C LYS A 56 21.31 5.21 -3.43
N PHE A 57 20.05 5.46 -3.79
CA PHE A 57 18.95 4.79 -3.13
C PHE A 57 19.12 3.31 -3.48
N ASN A 58 19.53 2.50 -2.51
CA ASN A 58 19.65 1.07 -2.71
C ASN A 58 18.26 0.49 -2.42
N CYS A 59 17.41 0.44 -3.45
CA CYS A 59 16.03 -0.03 -3.35
C CYS A 59 15.92 -1.56 -3.51
N SER A 60 17.05 -2.28 -3.39
CA SER A 60 17.19 -3.73 -3.57
C SER A 60 16.50 -4.59 -2.50
N ALA A 61 15.55 -4.05 -1.72
CA ALA A 61 14.93 -4.71 -0.58
C ALA A 61 13.40 -4.74 -0.62
N LEU A 62 12.77 -4.38 -1.76
CA LEU A 62 11.35 -4.65 -1.99
C LEU A 62 11.17 -6.14 -2.31
N SER A 63 10.95 -6.94 -1.26
CA SER A 63 10.76 -8.39 -1.33
C SER A 63 9.38 -8.70 -1.94
N GLY A 64 9.30 -8.61 -3.27
CA GLY A 64 8.08 -8.70 -4.07
C GLY A 64 8.16 -7.96 -5.40
N ASP A 65 9.22 -7.18 -5.63
CA ASP A 65 9.36 -6.34 -6.83
C ASP A 65 9.67 -7.17 -8.09
N LEU A 66 8.81 -7.07 -9.10
CA LEU A 66 8.93 -7.76 -10.39
C LEU A 66 10.24 -7.37 -11.06
N SER A 67 11.12 -8.35 -11.28
CA SER A 67 12.38 -8.13 -12.00
C SER A 67 12.18 -8.24 -13.51
N LEU A 68 12.56 -7.19 -14.23
CA LEU A 68 12.51 -7.11 -15.68
C LEU A 68 13.70 -7.86 -16.31
N PRO A 69 13.48 -8.58 -17.42
CA PRO A 69 14.55 -9.22 -18.16
C PRO A 69 15.50 -8.18 -18.74
N ARG A 70 16.75 -8.60 -18.99
CA ARG A 70 17.77 -7.74 -19.60
C ARG A 70 17.31 -7.24 -20.97
N VAL A 71 17.52 -5.95 -21.21
CA VAL A 71 17.25 -5.31 -22.52
C VAL A 71 18.14 -5.93 -23.59
N LYS A 72 17.54 -6.58 -24.58
CA LYS A 72 18.26 -7.26 -25.69
C LYS A 72 18.72 -6.28 -26.76
N ASN A 73 17.85 -5.35 -27.16
CA ASN A 73 18.12 -4.35 -28.18
C ASN A 73 17.71 -2.96 -27.67
N PRO A 74 18.66 -2.18 -27.10
CA PRO A 74 18.35 -0.87 -26.54
C PRO A 74 17.73 0.12 -27.53
N LYS A 75 18.12 0.09 -28.80
CA LYS A 75 17.59 1.03 -29.81
C LYS A 75 16.12 0.77 -30.16
N GLU A 76 15.78 -0.50 -30.34
CA GLU A 76 14.39 -0.91 -30.55
C GLU A 76 13.54 -0.61 -29.32
N GLU A 77 14.08 -0.90 -28.13
CA GLU A 77 13.36 -0.65 -26.89
C GLU A 77 13.13 0.84 -26.62
N HIS A 78 14.13 1.68 -26.90
CA HIS A 78 13.99 3.13 -26.88
C HIS A 78 12.84 3.60 -27.77
N SER A 79 12.88 3.19 -29.03
CA SER A 79 11.91 3.62 -30.05
C SER A 79 10.49 3.16 -29.71
N TRP A 80 10.37 1.95 -29.16
CA TRP A 80 9.09 1.40 -28.71
C TRP A 80 8.52 2.16 -27.51
N ILE A 81 9.31 2.46 -26.47
CA ILE A 81 8.82 3.25 -25.32
C ILE A 81 8.42 4.66 -25.77
N GLN A 82 9.28 5.32 -26.56
CA GLN A 82 9.02 6.66 -27.04
C GLN A 82 7.70 6.74 -27.82
N SER A 83 7.51 5.85 -28.79
CA SER A 83 6.29 5.82 -29.62
C SER A 83 5.06 5.41 -28.82
N SER A 84 5.20 4.49 -27.86
CA SER A 84 4.08 4.02 -27.03
C SER A 84 3.60 5.09 -26.06
N ILE A 85 4.51 5.80 -25.38
CA ILE A 85 4.15 6.92 -24.50
C ILE A 85 3.52 8.05 -25.29
N ARG A 86 4.12 8.43 -26.42
CA ARG A 86 3.53 9.46 -27.29
C ARG A 86 2.11 9.06 -27.71
N ARG A 87 1.92 7.83 -28.19
CA ARG A 87 0.62 7.34 -28.65
C ARG A 87 -0.40 7.35 -27.53
N TRP A 88 -0.04 6.87 -26.35
CA TRP A 88 -0.92 6.91 -25.18
C TRP A 88 -1.33 8.35 -24.83
N LEU A 89 -0.38 9.30 -24.82
CA LEU A 89 -0.69 10.70 -24.58
C LEU A 89 -1.57 11.31 -25.68
N ASP A 90 -1.33 10.95 -26.95
CA ASP A 90 -2.12 11.39 -28.10
C ASP A 90 -3.53 10.75 -28.15
N GLU A 91 -3.75 9.62 -27.47
CA GLU A 91 -5.04 8.92 -27.39
C GLU A 91 -5.90 9.41 -26.22
N GLU A 92 -5.32 9.58 -25.05
CA GLU A 92 -6.00 10.08 -23.84
C GLU A 92 -6.27 11.60 -23.92
N TRP A 93 -5.39 12.33 -24.58
CA TRP A 93 -5.50 13.77 -24.79
C TRP A 93 -5.48 14.11 -26.28
N GLN A 94 -5.50 15.39 -26.62
CA GLN A 94 -5.35 15.80 -28.02
C GLN A 94 -3.88 15.69 -28.45
N PRO A 95 -3.58 15.30 -29.70
CA PRO A 95 -2.21 15.19 -30.17
C PRO A 95 -1.42 16.50 -30.02
N GLN A 96 -0.26 16.43 -29.37
CA GLN A 96 0.58 17.59 -29.11
C GLN A 96 2.07 17.31 -29.32
N SER A 97 2.82 18.35 -29.67
CA SER A 97 4.28 18.26 -29.88
C SER A 97 5.05 17.93 -28.59
N VAL A 98 4.50 18.28 -27.42
CA VAL A 98 5.10 17.96 -26.12
C VAL A 98 5.11 16.46 -25.84
N HIS A 99 4.13 15.70 -26.34
CA HIS A 99 4.04 14.25 -26.15
C HIS A 99 5.23 13.50 -26.76
N GLN A 100 5.72 13.98 -27.92
CA GLN A 100 6.92 13.42 -28.54
C GLN A 100 8.16 13.61 -27.66
N LYS A 101 8.32 14.81 -27.06
CA LYS A 101 9.44 15.11 -26.16
C LYS A 101 9.37 14.29 -24.88
N ILE A 102 8.17 14.16 -24.30
CA ILE A 102 7.96 13.35 -23.10
C ILE A 102 8.31 11.88 -23.37
N GLY A 103 7.84 11.32 -24.49
CA GLY A 103 8.18 9.95 -24.87
C GLY A 103 9.69 9.74 -25.06
N GLU A 104 10.38 10.71 -25.68
CA GLU A 104 11.83 10.65 -25.89
C GLU A 104 12.61 10.70 -24.58
N GLU A 105 12.24 11.60 -23.68
CA GLU A 105 12.86 11.73 -22.35
C GLU A 105 12.62 10.49 -21.49
N ALA A 106 11.39 9.97 -21.48
CA ALA A 106 11.04 8.75 -20.76
C ALA A 106 11.88 7.54 -21.24
N ALA A 107 11.93 7.32 -22.56
CA ALA A 107 12.71 6.22 -23.15
C ALA A 107 14.21 6.36 -22.85
N THR A 108 14.75 7.58 -22.96
CA THR A 108 16.18 7.85 -22.73
C THR A 108 16.58 7.63 -21.28
N ARG A 109 15.76 8.09 -20.33
CA ARG A 109 16.02 7.95 -18.89
C ARG A 109 15.83 6.50 -18.44
N TYR A 110 14.78 5.83 -18.92
CA TYR A 110 14.58 4.41 -18.70
C TYR A 110 15.82 3.58 -19.07
N LEU A 111 16.36 3.75 -20.28
CA LEU A 111 17.53 2.97 -20.69
C LEU A 111 18.76 3.28 -19.85
N LYS A 112 18.97 4.54 -19.45
CA LYS A 112 20.05 4.90 -18.52
C LYS A 112 19.91 4.20 -17.16
N LEU A 113 18.69 4.02 -16.66
CA LEU A 113 18.43 3.27 -15.42
C LEU A 113 18.70 1.77 -15.61
N ARG A 114 18.25 1.18 -16.72
CA ARG A 114 18.55 -0.22 -17.06
C ARG A 114 20.06 -0.46 -17.20
N GLU A 115 20.80 0.49 -17.78
CA GLU A 115 22.27 0.43 -17.88
C GLU A 115 22.97 0.53 -16.52
N ARG A 116 22.36 1.20 -15.53
CA ARG A 116 22.85 1.26 -14.15
C ARG A 116 22.57 -0.01 -13.34
N GLY A 117 21.79 -0.94 -13.89
CA GLY A 117 21.40 -2.20 -13.24
C GLY A 117 20.09 -2.12 -12.47
N GLU A 118 19.27 -1.08 -12.69
CA GLU A 118 17.93 -1.02 -12.12
C GLU A 118 16.99 -1.94 -12.91
N ASP A 119 16.83 -3.16 -12.44
CA ASP A 119 16.02 -4.20 -13.09
C ASP A 119 14.69 -4.45 -12.37
N HIS A 120 14.46 -3.85 -11.20
CA HIS A 120 13.24 -4.03 -10.43
C HIS A 120 12.20 -2.96 -10.77
N LEU A 121 10.95 -3.35 -11.06
CA LEU A 121 9.94 -2.47 -11.63
C LEU A 121 9.54 -1.31 -10.71
N GLY A 122 9.29 -1.57 -9.43
CA GLY A 122 8.93 -0.56 -8.44
C GLY A 122 10.06 0.43 -8.23
N SER A 123 11.30 -0.07 -8.11
CA SER A 123 12.51 0.76 -8.04
C SER A 123 12.69 1.62 -9.30
N LEU A 124 12.45 1.03 -10.47
CA LEU A 124 12.52 1.70 -11.77
C LEU A 124 11.48 2.84 -11.87
N VAL A 125 10.24 2.62 -11.44
CA VAL A 125 9.19 3.66 -11.44
C VAL A 125 9.62 4.85 -10.59
N LEU A 126 10.10 4.59 -9.37
CA LEU A 126 10.55 5.62 -8.45
C LEU A 126 11.73 6.41 -9.06
N GLU A 127 12.78 5.73 -9.51
CA GLU A 127 13.95 6.40 -10.09
C GLU A 127 13.62 7.14 -11.39
N LEU A 128 12.78 6.56 -12.24
CA LEU A 128 12.36 7.19 -13.49
C LEU A 128 11.53 8.44 -13.24
N SER A 129 10.62 8.43 -12.25
CA SER A 129 9.83 9.60 -11.88
C SER A 129 10.71 10.76 -11.41
N LEU A 130 11.78 10.46 -10.66
CA LEU A 130 12.77 11.45 -10.20
C LEU A 130 13.63 11.97 -11.36
N GLU A 131 14.07 11.10 -12.27
CA GLU A 131 14.80 11.53 -13.47
C GLU A 131 13.90 12.44 -14.34
N LEU A 132 12.60 12.15 -14.44
CA LEU A 132 11.65 12.93 -15.24
C LEU A 132 11.21 14.25 -14.60
N GLU A 133 11.50 14.53 -13.33
CA GLU A 133 11.02 15.73 -12.61
C GLU A 133 11.41 17.06 -13.28
N ASN A 134 12.50 17.07 -14.06
CA ASN A 134 12.98 18.26 -14.79
C ASN A 134 12.44 18.36 -16.24
N VAL A 135 11.55 17.47 -16.65
CA VAL A 135 10.89 17.51 -17.96
C VAL A 135 9.71 18.48 -17.90
N ASP A 136 9.47 19.21 -18.98
CA ASP A 136 8.34 20.14 -19.08
C ASP A 136 7.05 19.39 -19.43
N PHE A 137 6.12 19.32 -18.48
CA PHE A 137 4.81 18.67 -18.62
C PHE A 137 3.63 19.65 -18.73
N LYS A 138 3.88 20.97 -18.74
CA LYS A 138 2.82 21.99 -18.58
C LYS A 138 1.62 21.81 -19.49
N ASP A 139 1.85 21.38 -20.73
CA ASP A 139 0.82 21.24 -21.76
C ASP A 139 0.29 19.79 -21.91
N ALA A 140 0.88 18.84 -21.20
CA ALA A 140 0.60 17.40 -21.32
C ALA A 140 -0.44 16.86 -20.31
N PHE A 141 -0.89 17.69 -19.36
CA PHE A 141 -1.89 17.33 -18.34
C PHE A 141 -1.55 16.11 -17.47
N VAL A 142 -0.27 15.71 -17.44
CA VAL A 142 0.27 14.60 -16.64
C VAL A 142 1.50 15.07 -15.87
N ASP A 143 1.97 14.26 -14.92
CA ASP A 143 3.22 14.50 -14.19
C ASP A 143 4.26 13.38 -14.43
N SER A 144 5.45 13.57 -13.88
CA SER A 144 6.57 12.64 -14.04
C SER A 144 6.26 11.25 -13.49
N PHE A 145 5.49 11.15 -12.41
CA PHE A 145 5.11 9.89 -11.79
C PHE A 145 4.10 9.13 -12.65
N THR A 146 3.12 9.83 -13.21
CA THR A 146 2.12 9.26 -14.12
C THR A 146 2.80 8.66 -15.35
N VAL A 147 3.76 9.37 -15.95
CA VAL A 147 4.52 8.86 -17.10
C VAL A 147 5.40 7.67 -16.70
N ALA A 148 6.05 7.71 -15.54
CA ALA A 148 6.85 6.58 -15.06
C ALA A 148 6.02 5.31 -14.81
N ASN A 149 4.82 5.46 -14.22
CA ASN A 149 3.86 4.37 -14.06
C ASN A 149 3.41 3.81 -15.40
N LYS A 150 3.10 4.67 -16.38
CA LYS A 150 2.74 4.19 -17.71
C LYS A 150 3.89 3.42 -18.37
N VAL A 151 5.14 3.85 -18.21
CA VAL A 151 6.30 3.07 -18.69
C VAL A 151 6.34 1.69 -18.04
N ALA A 152 6.07 1.58 -16.74
CA ALA A 152 5.97 0.29 -16.06
C ALA A 152 4.81 -0.58 -16.59
N GLU A 153 3.63 -0.01 -16.81
CA GLU A 153 2.49 -0.70 -17.44
C GLU A 153 2.87 -1.27 -18.80
N LEU A 154 3.48 -0.46 -19.68
CA LEU A 154 3.94 -0.89 -21.01
C LEU A 154 4.94 -2.05 -20.91
N LEU A 155 5.89 -1.97 -19.96
CA LEU A 155 6.89 -3.03 -19.76
C LEU A 155 6.24 -4.34 -19.28
N MET A 156 5.23 -4.24 -18.41
CA MET A 156 4.43 -5.39 -17.98
C MET A 156 3.62 -5.97 -19.13
N GLU A 157 2.97 -5.15 -19.95
CA GLU A 157 2.26 -5.60 -21.17
C GLU A 157 3.22 -6.37 -22.09
N LYS A 158 4.40 -5.81 -22.37
CA LYS A 158 5.43 -6.46 -23.19
C LYS A 158 5.90 -7.78 -22.58
N LEU A 159 6.03 -7.87 -21.26
CA LEU A 159 6.37 -9.11 -20.56
C LEU A 159 5.29 -10.17 -20.76
N LEU A 160 4.03 -9.80 -20.57
CA LEU A 160 2.87 -10.68 -20.75
C LEU A 160 2.77 -11.15 -22.21
N GLU A 161 2.93 -10.25 -23.18
CA GLU A 161 2.95 -10.58 -24.62
C GLU A 161 4.09 -11.52 -24.99
N SER A 162 5.27 -11.34 -24.37
CA SER A 162 6.42 -12.21 -24.60
C SER A 162 6.24 -13.61 -23.99
N GLY A 163 5.47 -13.73 -22.91
CA GLY A 163 5.03 -15.02 -22.34
C GLY A 163 3.90 -15.68 -23.13
N ASN A 164 3.10 -14.90 -23.87
CA ASN A 164 1.95 -15.38 -24.62
C ASN A 164 2.31 -16.05 -25.97
N LYS A 165 3.58 -16.02 -26.39
CA LYS A 165 4.03 -16.75 -27.59
C LYS A 165 4.12 -18.27 -27.39
N ASP A 166 4.06 -18.73 -26.15
CA ASP A 166 4.06 -20.16 -25.81
C ASP A 166 2.67 -20.71 -25.43
N SER A 167 1.61 -19.88 -25.45
CA SER A 167 0.24 -20.38 -25.24
C SER A 167 -0.79 -19.48 -25.91
N ALA A 168 -1.46 -20.02 -26.92
CA ALA A 168 -2.56 -19.36 -27.58
C ALA A 168 -3.77 -19.19 -26.64
N THR A 169 -4.47 -18.07 -26.81
CA THR A 169 -5.82 -17.73 -26.30
C THR A 169 -5.88 -17.15 -24.89
N GLY A 170 -6.06 -15.83 -24.80
CA GLY A 170 -6.43 -15.15 -23.57
C GLY A 170 -6.67 -13.68 -23.80
N SER A 171 -7.92 -13.31 -24.12
CA SER A 171 -8.45 -11.96 -23.92
C SER A 171 -8.07 -11.49 -22.51
N ILE A 172 -7.64 -10.23 -22.34
CA ILE A 172 -7.49 -9.61 -21.03
C ILE A 172 -8.88 -9.60 -20.38
N SER A 173 -9.15 -10.63 -19.59
CA SER A 173 -10.20 -10.63 -18.60
C SER A 173 -9.65 -9.80 -17.45
N LEU A 174 -10.43 -8.81 -17.00
CA LEU A 174 -10.44 -8.35 -15.60
C LEU A 174 -9.98 -9.53 -14.73
N GLN A 175 -8.83 -9.41 -14.08
CA GLN A 175 -8.28 -10.50 -13.29
C GLN A 175 -9.32 -10.88 -12.25
N ARG A 176 -9.94 -12.04 -12.46
CA ARG A 176 -10.72 -12.72 -11.44
C ARG A 176 -9.78 -12.85 -10.23
N PRO A 177 -10.21 -12.49 -8.99
CA PRO A 177 -9.35 -12.58 -7.83
C PRO A 177 -8.71 -13.97 -7.81
N THR A 178 -7.38 -14.02 -7.82
CA THR A 178 -6.64 -15.28 -7.80
C THR A 178 -7.10 -16.03 -6.57
N ILE A 179 -7.69 -17.21 -6.75
CA ILE A 179 -8.15 -18.03 -5.62
C ILE A 179 -6.92 -18.26 -4.75
N PRO A 180 -6.93 -17.86 -3.46
CA PRO A 180 -5.78 -18.01 -2.59
C PRO A 180 -5.38 -19.48 -2.52
N THR A 181 -4.07 -19.72 -2.55
CA THR A 181 -3.53 -21.08 -2.49
C THR A 181 -3.65 -21.63 -1.07
N GLN A 182 -3.49 -22.95 -0.92
CA GLN A 182 -3.45 -23.56 0.41
C GLN A 182 -2.29 -23.03 1.26
N GLU A 183 -1.18 -22.63 0.63
CA GLU A 183 -0.03 -22.02 1.30
C GLU A 183 -0.38 -20.63 1.85
N ASP A 184 -1.16 -19.84 1.10
CA ASP A 184 -1.67 -18.54 1.56
C ASP A 184 -2.53 -18.68 2.81
N VAL A 185 -3.44 -19.65 2.81
CA VAL A 185 -4.31 -19.92 3.97
C VAL A 185 -3.49 -20.38 5.17
N GLN A 186 -2.48 -21.23 4.97
CA GLN A 186 -1.59 -21.65 6.06
C GLN A 186 -0.77 -20.49 6.63
N LEU A 187 -0.29 -19.59 5.75
CA LEU A 187 0.42 -18.38 6.16
C LEU A 187 -0.47 -17.49 7.04
N VAL A 188 -1.74 -17.29 6.64
CA VAL A 188 -2.73 -16.56 7.43
C VAL A 188 -2.96 -17.22 8.79
N VAL A 189 -3.25 -18.52 8.81
CA VAL A 189 -3.53 -19.25 10.07
C VAL A 189 -2.34 -19.16 11.02
N ARG A 190 -1.12 -19.31 10.50
CA ARG A 190 0.11 -19.14 11.27
C ARG A 190 0.25 -17.72 11.80
N ALA A 191 0.12 -16.72 10.94
CA ALA A 191 0.19 -15.31 11.33
C ALA A 191 -0.82 -14.99 12.45
N MET A 192 -2.00 -15.57 12.41
CA MET A 192 -3.03 -15.33 13.43
C MET A 192 -2.79 -16.08 14.75
N SER A 193 -1.90 -17.06 14.78
CA SER A 193 -1.63 -17.92 15.94
C SER A 193 -0.76 -17.25 17.03
N SER A 194 0.02 -16.22 16.69
CA SER A 194 0.87 -15.51 17.66
C SER A 194 0.84 -14.00 17.46
N GLY A 195 0.99 -13.23 18.55
CA GLY A 195 0.97 -11.76 18.49
C GLY A 195 2.10 -11.18 17.62
N PHE A 196 3.30 -11.77 17.69
CA PHE A 196 4.45 -11.33 16.91
C PHE A 196 4.31 -11.62 15.41
N GLU A 197 3.90 -12.83 15.03
CA GLU A 197 3.69 -13.16 13.61
C GLU A 197 2.52 -12.36 13.02
N ARG A 198 1.50 -12.07 13.83
CA ARG A 198 0.39 -11.17 13.44
C ARG A 198 0.91 -9.78 13.14
N TYR A 199 1.73 -9.20 14.01
CA TYR A 199 2.29 -7.87 13.80
C TYR A 199 3.11 -7.81 12.50
N GLN A 200 3.99 -8.81 12.27
CA GLN A 200 4.75 -8.89 11.03
C GLN A 200 3.84 -9.04 9.79
N PHE A 201 2.78 -9.85 9.89
CA PHE A 201 1.83 -10.03 8.80
C PHE A 201 1.07 -8.73 8.48
N LEU A 202 0.59 -8.01 9.49
CA LEU A 202 -0.10 -6.72 9.30
C LEU A 202 0.81 -5.66 8.67
N SER A 203 2.09 -5.59 9.08
CA SER A 203 3.09 -4.73 8.43
C SER A 203 3.23 -5.06 6.95
N LYS A 204 3.38 -6.35 6.65
CA LYS A 204 3.53 -6.86 5.29
C LYS A 204 2.31 -6.60 4.39
N ILE A 205 1.11 -6.47 4.96
CA ILE A 205 -0.09 -6.04 4.23
C ILE A 205 0.05 -4.57 3.81
N LEU A 206 0.53 -3.68 4.69
CA LEU A 206 0.70 -2.26 4.38
C LEU A 206 1.82 -1.99 3.38
N ASP A 207 2.90 -2.76 3.44
CA ASP A 207 4.04 -2.68 2.52
C ASP A 207 3.79 -3.40 1.18
N GLU A 208 2.56 -3.85 0.94
CA GLU A 208 2.12 -4.52 -0.30
C GLU A 208 2.87 -5.84 -0.65
N THR A 209 3.69 -6.35 0.28
CA THR A 209 4.40 -7.62 0.11
C THR A 209 3.49 -8.84 0.10
N ILE A 210 2.27 -8.70 0.62
CA ILE A 210 1.24 -9.76 0.63
C ILE A 210 0.24 -9.51 -0.52
N PRO A 211 0.02 -10.50 -1.40
CA PRO A 211 -0.97 -10.41 -2.48
C PRO A 211 -2.40 -10.16 -1.96
N ASP A 212 -3.21 -9.47 -2.76
CA ASP A 212 -4.63 -9.19 -2.46
C ASP A 212 -5.41 -10.47 -2.14
N SER A 213 -5.14 -11.58 -2.84
CA SER A 213 -5.76 -12.88 -2.59
C SER A 213 -5.52 -13.40 -1.17
N THR A 214 -4.30 -13.26 -0.66
CA THR A 214 -3.92 -13.65 0.70
C THR A 214 -4.53 -12.71 1.74
N VAL A 215 -4.67 -11.42 1.43
CA VAL A 215 -5.40 -10.46 2.28
C VAL A 215 -6.88 -10.83 2.37
N HIS A 216 -7.51 -11.17 1.24
CA HIS A 216 -8.89 -11.65 1.21
C HIS A 216 -9.07 -12.94 2.03
N ALA A 217 -8.14 -13.89 1.88
CA ALA A 217 -8.12 -15.11 2.69
C ALA A 217 -8.03 -14.78 4.20
N ALA A 218 -7.24 -13.78 4.59
CA ALA A 218 -7.13 -13.36 5.98
C ALA A 218 -8.46 -12.89 6.56
N VAL A 219 -9.18 -12.05 5.81
CA VAL A 219 -10.51 -11.57 6.21
C VAL A 219 -11.49 -12.74 6.33
N LEU A 220 -11.55 -13.61 5.33
CA LEU A 220 -12.48 -14.76 5.30
C LEU A 220 -12.22 -15.76 6.43
N VAL A 221 -10.95 -16.09 6.70
CA VAL A 221 -10.57 -16.95 7.83
C VAL A 221 -11.00 -16.33 9.17
N CYS A 222 -10.82 -15.01 9.34
CA CYS A 222 -11.26 -14.32 10.57
C CYS A 222 -12.78 -14.28 10.73
N LEU A 223 -13.52 -14.17 9.63
CA LEU A 223 -14.98 -14.27 9.61
C LEU A 223 -15.48 -15.69 9.93
N GLY A 224 -14.61 -16.71 9.85
CA GLY A 224 -14.95 -18.10 10.12
C GLY A 224 -15.21 -18.96 8.88
N TYR A 225 -14.80 -18.50 7.70
CA TYR A 225 -14.79 -19.32 6.49
C TYR A 225 -13.55 -20.22 6.45
N GLN A 226 -13.70 -21.37 5.81
CA GLN A 226 -12.62 -22.30 5.53
C GLN A 226 -12.57 -22.58 4.03
N LEU A 227 -11.38 -22.52 3.43
CA LEU A 227 -11.19 -22.89 2.04
C LEU A 227 -11.26 -24.42 1.92
N ASP A 228 -12.19 -24.91 1.10
CA ASP A 228 -12.19 -26.29 0.62
C ASP A 228 -11.21 -26.37 -0.54
N THR A 229 -10.03 -26.94 -0.29
CA THR A 229 -8.97 -27.06 -1.30
C THR A 229 -9.28 -28.04 -2.42
N GLU A 230 -10.21 -28.98 -2.20
CA GLU A 230 -10.59 -29.95 -3.24
C GLU A 230 -11.54 -29.31 -4.26
N ARG A 231 -12.39 -28.39 -3.78
CA ARG A 231 -13.39 -27.69 -4.61
C ARG A 231 -12.97 -26.29 -5.04
N GLY A 232 -11.99 -25.69 -4.37
CA GLY A 232 -11.62 -24.29 -4.58
C GLY A 232 -12.69 -23.31 -4.11
N GLU A 233 -13.52 -23.70 -3.14
CA GLU A 233 -14.68 -22.94 -2.68
C GLU A 233 -14.57 -22.59 -1.18
N TRP A 234 -15.04 -21.41 -0.80
CA TRP A 234 -15.10 -20.99 0.59
C TRP A 234 -16.36 -21.54 1.28
N GLN A 235 -16.18 -22.29 2.35
CA GLN A 235 -17.25 -22.88 3.12
C GLN A 235 -17.40 -22.18 4.48
N PRO A 236 -18.61 -21.73 4.86
CA PRO A 236 -18.84 -21.11 6.15
C PRO A 236 -18.83 -22.18 7.24
N LYS A 237 -17.84 -22.13 8.15
CA LYS A 237 -17.70 -23.09 9.25
C LYS A 237 -18.22 -22.55 10.57
N THR A 238 -17.78 -21.35 10.93
CA THR A 238 -18.17 -20.68 12.19
C THR A 238 -18.81 -19.32 11.97
N VAL A 239 -19.07 -18.95 10.72
CA VAL A 239 -19.68 -17.67 10.33
C VAL A 239 -21.12 -17.60 10.85
N ASP A 240 -21.49 -16.50 11.49
CA ASP A 240 -22.87 -16.29 11.92
C ASP A 240 -23.81 -16.05 10.72
N LYS A 241 -25.11 -16.30 10.92
CA LYS A 241 -26.10 -16.25 9.85
C LYS A 241 -26.32 -14.85 9.28
N GLU A 242 -26.10 -13.80 10.08
CA GLU A 242 -26.32 -12.41 9.67
C GLU A 242 -25.16 -11.96 8.78
N THR A 243 -23.92 -12.14 9.26
CA THR A 243 -22.70 -11.90 8.49
C THR A 243 -22.68 -12.69 7.19
N ARG A 244 -23.07 -13.96 7.23
CA ARG A 244 -23.17 -14.81 6.03
C ARG A 244 -24.13 -14.22 5.00
N ARG A 245 -25.34 -13.81 5.42
CA ARG A 245 -26.33 -13.21 4.52
C ARG A 245 -25.82 -11.90 3.93
N SER A 246 -25.25 -11.03 4.75
CA SER A 246 -24.67 -9.77 4.28
C SER A 246 -23.55 -10.01 3.26
N LEU A 247 -22.67 -10.97 3.48
CA LEU A 247 -21.59 -11.28 2.54
C LEU A 247 -22.09 -11.92 1.23
N GLU A 248 -23.05 -12.85 1.31
CA GLU A 248 -23.68 -13.48 0.15
C GLU A 248 -24.46 -12.46 -0.71
N GLU A 249 -25.04 -11.42 -0.09
CA GLU A 249 -25.73 -10.31 -0.78
C GLU A 249 -24.77 -9.25 -1.35
N LEU A 250 -23.63 -9.00 -0.69
CA LEU A 250 -22.71 -7.89 -1.02
C LEU A 250 -21.60 -8.27 -2.02
N CYS A 251 -21.18 -9.54 -2.05
CA CYS A 251 -19.96 -9.92 -2.77
C CYS A 251 -20.08 -11.29 -3.45
N SER A 252 -20.41 -11.31 -4.75
CA SER A 252 -20.30 -12.52 -5.56
C SER A 252 -18.85 -13.05 -5.69
N ASN A 253 -17.84 -12.29 -5.26
CA ASN A 253 -16.41 -12.65 -5.37
C ASN A 253 -15.56 -12.38 -4.10
N PHE A 254 -16.16 -12.05 -2.94
CA PHE A 254 -15.43 -11.75 -1.69
C PHE A 254 -14.23 -10.80 -1.83
N ASP A 255 -14.42 -9.71 -2.57
CA ASP A 255 -13.38 -8.70 -2.77
C ASP A 255 -13.53 -7.59 -1.74
N PHE A 256 -12.53 -7.42 -0.87
CA PHE A 256 -12.55 -6.42 0.21
C PHE A 256 -11.65 -5.22 -0.08
N LEU A 257 -10.79 -5.33 -1.09
CA LEU A 257 -9.82 -4.30 -1.44
C LEU A 257 -10.31 -3.48 -2.63
N GLN A 258 -10.85 -4.09 -3.69
CA GLN A 258 -11.28 -3.37 -4.89
C GLN A 258 -12.75 -2.96 -4.83
N ASN A 259 -13.61 -3.73 -4.17
CA ASN A 259 -15.04 -3.45 -4.07
C ASN A 259 -15.39 -2.53 -2.88
N GLU A 260 -15.98 -1.37 -3.19
CA GLU A 260 -16.46 -0.40 -2.19
C GLU A 260 -17.41 -0.98 -1.16
N LEU A 261 -18.27 -1.93 -1.55
CA LEU A 261 -19.22 -2.57 -0.65
C LEU A 261 -18.52 -3.46 0.38
N GLY A 262 -17.51 -4.21 -0.07
CA GLY A 262 -16.69 -5.06 0.81
C GLY A 262 -15.87 -4.23 1.78
N LEU A 263 -15.27 -3.14 1.30
CA LEU A 263 -14.51 -2.22 2.15
C LEU A 263 -15.40 -1.50 3.17
N SER A 264 -16.56 -1.01 2.74
CA SER A 264 -17.55 -0.36 3.60
C SER A 264 -18.07 -1.30 4.68
N PHE A 265 -18.24 -2.58 4.36
CA PHE A 265 -18.62 -3.61 5.33
C PHE A 265 -17.59 -3.71 6.47
N LEU A 266 -16.30 -3.74 6.14
CA LEU A 266 -15.23 -3.78 7.15
C LEU A 266 -15.18 -2.49 7.96
N GLU A 267 -15.29 -1.33 7.31
CA GLU A 267 -15.25 -0.03 8.00
C GLU A 267 -16.43 0.13 8.97
N GLN A 268 -17.63 -0.34 8.63
CA GLN A 268 -18.80 -0.30 9.51
C GLN A 268 -18.63 -1.14 10.78
N GLN A 269 -17.76 -2.15 10.74
CA GLN A 269 -17.46 -3.02 11.87
C GLN A 269 -16.34 -2.46 12.78
N LEU A 270 -15.63 -1.41 12.35
CA LEU A 270 -14.63 -0.77 13.19
C LEU A 270 -15.26 -0.05 14.40
N PRO A 271 -14.53 0.07 15.52
CA PRO A 271 -14.98 0.84 16.68
C PRO A 271 -15.38 2.26 16.29
N ARG A 272 -16.54 2.71 16.81
CA ARG A 272 -17.03 4.09 16.59
C ARG A 272 -16.49 5.09 17.60
N ASN A 273 -15.85 4.62 18.67
CA ASN A 273 -15.24 5.48 19.68
C ASN A 273 -14.04 6.23 19.08
N GLU A 274 -14.00 7.55 19.25
CA GLU A 274 -12.94 8.42 18.71
C GLU A 274 -11.55 8.07 19.25
N ASP A 275 -11.42 7.79 20.55
CA ASP A 275 -10.14 7.41 21.17
C ASP A 275 -9.62 6.11 20.55
N THR A 276 -10.50 5.10 20.41
CA THR A 276 -10.11 3.83 19.78
C THR A 276 -9.78 4.00 18.29
N ARG A 277 -10.48 4.87 17.56
CA ARG A 277 -10.12 5.18 16.17
C ARG A 277 -8.76 5.85 16.09
N LYS A 278 -8.45 6.75 17.02
CA LYS A 278 -7.14 7.40 17.09
C LYS A 278 -6.04 6.38 17.38
N ASP A 279 -6.25 5.47 18.35
CA ASP A 279 -5.29 4.39 18.65
C ASP A 279 -5.03 3.51 17.42
N LEU A 280 -6.06 3.24 16.61
CA LEU A 280 -5.93 2.52 15.34
C LEU A 280 -5.14 3.31 14.29
N GLU A 281 -5.29 4.64 14.21
CA GLU A 281 -4.46 5.46 13.33
C GLU A 281 -3.00 5.48 13.78
N ASP A 282 -2.75 5.65 15.08
CA ASP A 282 -1.42 5.64 15.66
C ASP A 282 -0.73 4.29 15.45
N PHE A 283 -1.48 3.19 15.54
CA PHE A 283 -1.01 1.85 15.20
C PHE A 283 -0.60 1.72 13.72
N ILE A 284 -1.40 2.21 12.78
CA ILE A 284 -1.04 2.21 11.35
C ILE A 284 0.22 3.05 11.10
N ASN A 285 0.34 4.21 11.76
CA ASN A 285 1.51 5.07 11.65
C ASN A 285 2.76 4.36 12.18
N GLN A 286 2.66 3.65 13.30
CA GLN A 286 3.76 2.87 13.84
C GLN A 286 4.16 1.70 12.93
N LEU A 287 3.18 1.02 12.33
CA LEU A 287 3.43 -0.11 11.42
C LEU A 287 4.09 0.31 10.11
N ALA A 288 3.53 1.32 9.44
CA ALA A 288 3.98 1.75 8.11
C ALA A 288 5.07 2.84 8.15
N GLY A 289 5.28 3.45 9.32
CA GLY A 289 6.10 4.64 9.52
C GLY A 289 5.29 5.93 9.36
N ASP A 290 5.38 6.81 10.38
CA ASP A 290 4.60 8.05 10.48
C ASP A 290 4.63 8.89 9.20
N PHE A 291 5.83 9.11 8.66
CA PHE A 291 6.04 9.93 7.46
C PHE A 291 5.39 9.33 6.21
N TYR A 292 5.52 8.01 6.02
CA TYR A 292 4.95 7.32 4.87
C TYR A 292 3.43 7.30 4.94
N ALA A 293 2.86 6.93 6.09
CA ALA A 293 1.42 6.92 6.30
C ALA A 293 0.80 8.31 6.11
N GLU A 294 1.45 9.37 6.61
CA GLU A 294 1.00 10.75 6.40
C GLU A 294 1.08 11.17 4.94
N HIS A 295 2.16 10.81 4.23
CA HIS A 295 2.30 11.08 2.80
C HIS A 295 1.19 10.40 1.99
N CYS A 296 0.95 9.10 2.20
CA CYS A 296 -0.10 8.34 1.50
C CYS A 296 -1.49 8.95 1.71
N ARG A 297 -1.81 9.45 2.91
CA ARG A 297 -3.07 10.16 3.18
C ARG A 297 -3.15 11.49 2.42
N LYS A 298 -2.07 12.27 2.41
CA LYS A 298 -2.05 13.58 1.71
C LYS A 298 -2.22 13.44 0.20
N VAL A 299 -1.59 12.43 -0.40
CA VAL A 299 -1.67 12.19 -1.85
C VAL A 299 -2.90 11.35 -2.25
N GLY A 300 -3.66 10.83 -1.28
CA GLY A 300 -4.84 10.02 -1.54
C GLY A 300 -4.52 8.64 -2.14
N TYR A 301 -3.40 8.02 -1.74
CA TYR A 301 -2.96 6.75 -2.28
C TYR A 301 -3.89 5.60 -1.89
N GLN A 302 -4.81 5.25 -2.80
CA GLN A 302 -5.95 4.37 -2.53
C GLN A 302 -5.56 2.97 -2.07
N VAL A 303 -4.48 2.41 -2.63
CA VAL A 303 -4.02 1.05 -2.27
C VAL A 303 -3.68 0.97 -0.79
N PHE A 304 -2.85 1.90 -0.31
CA PHE A 304 -2.52 2.01 1.11
C PHE A 304 -3.76 2.26 1.98
N LEU A 305 -4.63 3.20 1.58
CA LEU A 305 -5.82 3.56 2.38
C LEU A 305 -6.78 2.37 2.54
N ARG A 306 -7.00 1.60 1.48
CA ARG A 306 -7.84 0.39 1.49
C ARG A 306 -7.23 -0.70 2.36
N ARG A 307 -5.94 -0.97 2.19
CA ARG A 307 -5.19 -1.95 3.01
C ARG A 307 -5.14 -1.53 4.49
N ALA A 308 -5.05 -0.24 4.78
CA ALA A 308 -5.09 0.27 6.15
C ALA A 308 -6.43 -0.01 6.84
N ILE A 309 -7.57 0.08 6.12
CA ILE A 309 -8.88 -0.30 6.67
C ILE A 309 -8.90 -1.78 7.03
N VAL A 310 -8.42 -2.65 6.12
CA VAL A 310 -8.34 -4.09 6.38
C VAL A 310 -7.44 -4.39 7.59
N VAL A 311 -6.28 -3.75 7.69
CA VAL A 311 -5.36 -3.94 8.84
C VAL A 311 -5.99 -3.49 10.14
N LYS A 312 -6.66 -2.33 10.16
CA LYS A 312 -7.42 -1.86 11.34
C LYS A 312 -8.47 -2.88 11.76
N TRP A 313 -9.18 -3.45 10.79
CA TRP A 313 -10.22 -4.44 11.05
C TRP A 313 -9.65 -5.76 11.58
N LEU A 314 -8.60 -6.30 10.93
CA LEU A 314 -7.91 -7.52 11.36
C LEU A 314 -7.32 -7.37 12.77
N TYR A 315 -6.77 -6.19 13.07
CA TYR A 315 -6.28 -5.86 14.41
C TYR A 315 -7.41 -5.77 15.43
N SER A 316 -8.55 -5.18 15.06
CA SER A 316 -9.71 -4.99 15.95
C SER A 316 -10.43 -6.30 16.31
N ILE A 317 -10.54 -7.24 15.36
CA ILE A 317 -11.21 -8.53 15.59
C ILE A 317 -10.32 -9.49 16.36
N GLY A 318 -9.02 -9.43 16.09
CA GLY A 318 -8.04 -10.19 16.82
C GLY A 318 -7.75 -9.54 18.18
N GLN A 319 -8.66 -9.62 19.14
CA GLN A 319 -8.44 -9.11 20.50
C GLN A 319 -7.06 -9.53 21.03
N TRP A 320 -6.21 -8.54 21.32
CA TRP A 320 -5.04 -8.67 22.18
C TRP A 320 -5.02 -7.52 23.17
N MET A 321 -5.85 -7.62 24.21
CA MET A 321 -5.48 -7.26 25.58
C MET A 321 -6.27 -8.18 26.50
N SER A 322 -5.85 -9.44 26.55
CA SER A 322 -6.16 -10.37 27.63
C SER A 322 -4.94 -11.22 27.91
#